data_AF-A0AAW5P519-F1
#
_entry.id   AF-A0AAW5P519-F1
#
_cell.length_a   1.000
_cell.length_b   1.000
_cell.length_c   1.000
_cell.angle_alpha   90.00
_cell.angle_beta   90.00
_cell.angle_gamma   90.00
#
_symmetry.space_group_name_H-M   'P 1'
#
loop_
_entity.id
_entity.type
_entity.pdbx_description
1 polymer ?
#
loop_
_entity_poly.entity_id
_entity_poly.type
_entity_poly.pdbx_seq_one_letter_code
_entity_poly.pdbx_strand_id
1 'polypeptide(L)'
;MPNLIKEALLNRGWAGQTLSRSETVDRIDPLIRQHIELNHHYGAAIRHCDDERVVDVLERLQKTARTDVGKLSETVLSCGGTPYNGTDLSPEDFTLKGSLSNLFEELRDLETAFNDALGEELDLEHQMRTRGVLQAIRSNSQDRLDALDALQRRIGDAA
;
A
#
# COMPACT_ATOMS: atom_id res chain seq x y z
N MET A 1 -30.24 -6.50 -30.77
CA MET A 1 -29.55 -5.31 -30.23
C MET A 1 -29.14 -5.60 -28.79
N PRO A 2 -27.88 -5.36 -28.39
CA PRO A 2 -27.47 -5.51 -27.00
C PRO A 2 -28.25 -4.51 -26.15
N ASN A 3 -28.80 -4.96 -25.04
CA ASN A 3 -29.60 -4.11 -24.16
C ASN A 3 -28.65 -3.51 -23.11
N LEU A 4 -28.18 -2.28 -23.38
CA LEU A 4 -27.19 -1.54 -22.58
C LEU A 4 -27.56 -1.45 -21.09
N ILE A 5 -28.86 -1.40 -20.77
CA ILE A 5 -29.36 -1.35 -19.39
C ILE A 5 -29.16 -2.70 -18.68
N LYS A 6 -29.36 -3.81 -19.40
CA LYS A 6 -29.10 -5.16 -18.85
C LYS A 6 -27.62 -5.39 -18.64
N GLU A 7 -26.75 -4.96 -19.56
CA GLU A 7 -25.30 -5.11 -19.38
C GLU A 7 -24.76 -4.28 -18.20
N ALA A 8 -25.24 -3.04 -18.04
CA ALA A 8 -24.85 -2.19 -16.91
C ALA A 8 -25.28 -2.76 -15.55
N LEU A 9 -26.46 -3.39 -15.47
CA LEU A 9 -26.98 -3.99 -14.24
C LEU A 9 -26.41 -5.40 -13.96
N LEU A 10 -26.18 -6.22 -15.00
CA LEU A 10 -25.69 -7.59 -14.85
C LEU A 10 -24.17 -7.67 -14.63
N ASN A 11 -23.42 -6.63 -15.01
CA ASN A 11 -21.97 -6.54 -14.72
C ASN A 11 -21.65 -6.06 -13.29
N ARG A 12 -22.66 -5.64 -12.52
CA ARG A 12 -22.51 -5.24 -11.12
C ARG A 12 -23.00 -6.37 -10.21
N GLY A 13 -22.13 -6.84 -9.32
CA GLY A 13 -22.48 -7.80 -8.27
C GLY A 13 -23.50 -7.23 -7.27
N TRP A 14 -23.92 -8.08 -6.32
CA TRP A 14 -24.88 -7.80 -5.23
C TRP A 14 -25.88 -6.65 -5.51
N ALA A 15 -26.98 -6.98 -6.17
CA ALA A 15 -28.08 -6.06 -6.46
C ALA A 15 -27.68 -4.73 -7.17
N GLY A 16 -26.52 -4.70 -7.84
CA GLY A 16 -26.02 -3.50 -8.52
C GLY A 16 -25.18 -2.57 -7.65
N GLN A 17 -24.83 -2.96 -6.42
CA GLN A 17 -24.04 -2.15 -5.48
C GLN A 17 -22.53 -2.37 -5.62
N THR A 18 -22.09 -3.54 -6.13
CA THR A 18 -20.67 -3.80 -6.30
C THR A 18 -20.08 -2.88 -7.37
N LEU A 19 -18.92 -2.29 -7.07
CA LEU A 19 -18.15 -1.47 -8.00
C LEU A 19 -17.91 -2.20 -9.32
N SER A 20 -18.00 -1.46 -10.43
CA SER A 20 -17.60 -1.93 -11.74
C SER A 20 -16.08 -2.11 -11.81
N ARG A 21 -15.61 -2.82 -12.83
CA ARG A 21 -14.17 -3.02 -13.05
C ARG A 21 -13.42 -1.70 -13.23
N SER A 22 -13.98 -0.75 -13.97
CA SER A 22 -13.38 0.57 -14.17
C SER A 22 -13.31 1.35 -12.85
N GLU A 23 -14.39 1.32 -12.06
CA GLU A 23 -14.39 1.95 -10.73
C GLU A 23 -13.34 1.31 -9.82
N THR A 24 -13.18 -0.02 -9.84
CA THR A 24 -12.09 -0.68 -9.09
C THR A 24 -10.71 -0.22 -9.58
N VAL A 25 -10.47 -0.09 -10.88
CA VAL A 25 -9.19 0.42 -11.41
C VAL A 25 -8.91 1.83 -10.89
N ASP A 26 -9.86 2.74 -11.06
CA ASP A 26 -9.71 4.16 -10.69
C ASP A 26 -9.43 4.36 -9.19
N ARG A 27 -9.89 3.43 -8.35
CA ARG A 27 -9.70 3.48 -6.90
C ARG A 27 -8.47 2.75 -6.38
N ILE A 28 -8.08 1.64 -7.01
CA ILE A 28 -6.91 0.87 -6.59
C ILE A 28 -5.61 1.50 -7.08
N ASP A 29 -5.60 2.15 -8.24
CA ASP A 29 -4.37 2.71 -8.82
C ASP A 29 -3.69 3.78 -7.92
N PRO A 30 -4.43 4.70 -7.28
CA PRO A 30 -3.85 5.62 -6.29
C PRO A 30 -3.19 4.90 -5.10
N LEU A 31 -3.75 3.78 -4.63
CA LEU A 31 -3.14 2.98 -3.57
C LEU A 31 -1.83 2.33 -4.01
N ILE A 32 -1.72 1.92 -5.28
CA ILE A 32 -0.47 1.39 -5.84
C ILE A 32 0.59 2.48 -5.79
N ARG A 33 0.26 3.69 -6.25
CA ARG A 33 1.17 4.83 -6.21
C ARG A 33 1.66 5.12 -4.78
N GLN A 34 0.74 5.30 -3.85
CA GLN A 34 1.06 5.57 -2.45
C GLN A 34 1.98 4.49 -1.86
N HIS A 35 1.71 3.21 -2.18
CA HIS A 35 2.52 2.11 -1.67
C HIS A 35 3.90 2.02 -2.35
N ILE A 36 4.03 2.37 -3.63
CA ILE A 36 5.34 2.47 -4.30
C ILE A 36 6.17 3.59 -3.67
N GLU A 37 5.59 4.77 -3.46
CA GLU A 37 6.24 5.90 -2.78
C GLU A 37 6.70 5.49 -1.36
N LEU A 38 5.83 4.84 -0.58
CA LEU A 38 6.18 4.28 0.74
C LEU A 38 7.35 3.28 0.66
N ASN A 39 7.39 2.41 -0.37
CA ASN A 39 8.53 1.52 -0.59
C ASN A 39 9.83 2.28 -0.85
N HIS A 40 9.78 3.43 -1.52
CA HIS A 40 10.96 4.29 -1.67
C HIS A 40 11.40 4.90 -0.35
N HIS A 41 10.47 5.35 0.51
CA HIS A 41 10.81 5.82 1.87
C HIS A 41 11.45 4.72 2.72
N TYR A 42 10.95 3.48 2.66
CA TYR A 42 11.63 2.33 3.29
C TYR A 42 13.06 2.15 2.75
N GLY A 43 13.24 2.27 1.44
CA GLY A 43 14.56 2.18 0.81
C GLY A 43 15.51 3.30 1.25
N ALA A 44 14.99 4.51 1.41
CA ALA A 44 15.74 5.64 1.95
C ALA A 44 16.16 5.38 3.40
N ALA A 45 15.24 4.87 4.22
CA ALA A 45 15.52 4.56 5.61
C ALA A 45 16.61 3.49 5.77
N ILE A 46 16.56 2.43 4.95
CA ILE A 46 17.57 1.38 4.90
C ILE A 46 18.95 1.94 4.54
N ARG A 47 19.05 2.88 3.60
CA ARG A 47 20.33 3.49 3.18
C ARG A 47 20.94 4.42 4.23
N HIS A 48 20.12 5.01 5.11
CA HIS A 48 20.55 6.03 6.08
C HIS A 48 20.66 5.50 7.53
N CYS A 49 20.23 4.27 7.79
CA CYS A 49 20.34 3.68 9.11
C CYS A 49 21.66 2.92 9.26
N ASP A 50 22.47 3.30 10.26
CA ASP A 50 23.76 2.66 10.53
C ASP A 50 23.66 1.39 11.40
N ASP A 51 22.50 1.09 12.00
CA ASP A 51 22.30 -0.11 12.82
C ASP A 51 21.85 -1.30 11.95
N GLU A 52 22.76 -2.24 11.69
CA GLU A 52 22.52 -3.46 10.89
C GLU A 52 21.29 -4.25 11.35
N ARG A 53 21.00 -4.29 12.66
CA ARG A 53 19.85 -5.05 13.18
C ARG A 53 18.53 -4.38 12.82
N VAL A 54 18.53 -3.05 12.76
CA VAL A 54 17.39 -2.25 12.35
C VAL A 54 17.20 -2.36 10.83
N VAL A 55 18.29 -2.27 10.07
CA VAL A 55 18.30 -2.48 8.61
C VAL A 55 17.71 -3.84 8.25
N ASP A 56 18.14 -4.92 8.89
CA ASP A 56 17.61 -6.27 8.68
C ASP A 56 16.08 -6.36 8.87
N VAL A 57 15.54 -5.62 9.85
CA VAL A 57 14.10 -5.57 10.07
C VAL A 57 13.42 -4.78 8.94
N LEU A 58 13.91 -3.59 8.62
CA LEU A 58 13.34 -2.74 7.57
C LEU A 58 13.34 -3.44 6.19
N GLU A 59 14.40 -4.17 5.84
CA GLU A 59 14.45 -4.96 4.61
C GLU A 59 13.38 -6.05 4.55
N ARG A 60 13.13 -6.74 5.67
CA ARG A 60 12.05 -7.74 5.76
C ARG A 60 10.68 -7.11 5.60
N LEU A 61 10.44 -5.95 6.23
CA LEU A 61 9.18 -5.21 6.09
C LEU A 61 8.97 -4.75 4.64
N GLN A 62 10.00 -4.16 4.02
CA GLN A 62 9.96 -3.70 2.64
C GLN A 62 9.71 -4.84 1.65
N LYS A 63 10.27 -6.03 1.90
CA LYS A 63 10.03 -7.21 1.06
C LYS A 63 8.54 -7.57 0.98
N THR A 64 7.85 -7.56 2.12
CA THR A 64 6.40 -7.80 2.17
C THR A 64 5.64 -6.68 1.47
N ALA A 65 6.02 -5.42 1.71
CA ALA A 65 5.42 -4.25 1.06
C ALA A 65 5.51 -4.32 -0.48
N ARG A 66 6.67 -4.69 -1.05
CA ARG A 66 6.83 -4.90 -2.50
C ARG A 66 5.93 -6.02 -3.05
N THR A 67 5.74 -7.08 -2.27
CA THR A 67 4.84 -8.18 -2.67
C THR A 67 3.39 -7.70 -2.73
N ASP A 68 3.00 -6.85 -1.78
CA ASP A 68 1.66 -6.28 -1.72
C ASP A 68 1.36 -5.31 -2.88
N VAL A 69 2.34 -4.52 -3.34
CA VAL A 69 2.24 -3.74 -4.59
C VAL A 69 1.89 -4.65 -5.78
N GLY A 70 2.53 -5.83 -5.87
CA GLY A 70 2.22 -6.83 -6.89
C GLY A 70 0.76 -7.29 -6.85
N LYS A 71 0.21 -7.55 -5.66
CA LYS A 71 -1.20 -7.98 -5.49
C LYS A 71 -2.19 -6.90 -5.93
N LEU A 72 -1.93 -5.62 -5.62
CA LEU A 72 -2.75 -4.50 -6.10
C LEU A 72 -2.65 -4.35 -7.62
N SER A 73 -1.44 -4.45 -8.17
CA SER A 73 -1.21 -4.37 -9.62
C SER A 73 -1.94 -5.48 -10.37
N GLU A 74 -1.90 -6.72 -9.86
CA GLU A 74 -2.67 -7.85 -10.42
C GLU A 74 -4.18 -7.61 -10.36
N THR A 75 -4.67 -6.89 -9.34
CA THR A 75 -6.09 -6.52 -9.23
C THR A 75 -6.49 -5.56 -10.35
N VAL A 76 -5.68 -4.53 -10.61
CA VAL A 76 -5.89 -3.58 -11.72
C VAL A 76 -5.84 -4.29 -13.07
N LEU A 77 -4.83 -5.14 -13.29
CA LEU A 77 -4.69 -5.93 -14.53
C LEU A 77 -5.89 -6.88 -14.74
N SER A 78 -6.36 -7.54 -13.68
CA SER A 78 -7.53 -8.43 -13.74
C SER A 78 -8.83 -7.70 -14.08
N CYS A 79 -8.89 -6.39 -13.78
CA CYS A 79 -10.00 -5.52 -14.14
C CYS A 79 -9.85 -4.92 -15.56
N GLY A 80 -8.74 -5.19 -16.26
CA GLY A 80 -8.45 -4.67 -17.59
C GLY A 80 -7.80 -3.29 -17.61
N GLY A 81 -7.33 -2.79 -16.47
CA GLY A 81 -6.58 -1.54 -16.36
C GLY A 81 -5.08 -1.72 -16.60
N THR A 82 -4.35 -0.59 -16.60
CA THR A 82 -2.88 -0.57 -16.58
C THR A 82 -2.44 0.03 -15.25
N PRO A 83 -1.79 -0.74 -14.36
CA PRO A 83 -1.38 -0.24 -13.06
C PRO A 83 -0.28 0.81 -13.20
N TYR A 84 -0.30 1.80 -12.33
CA TYR A 84 0.82 2.69 -12.09
C TYR A 84 2.08 1.88 -11.75
N ASN A 85 3.20 2.26 -12.35
CA ASN A 85 4.44 1.47 -12.31
C ASN A 85 5.64 2.20 -11.66
N GLY A 86 5.46 3.47 -11.27
CA GLY A 86 6.50 4.26 -10.60
C GLY A 86 7.73 4.59 -11.45
N THR A 87 7.70 4.40 -12.77
CA THR A 87 8.87 4.67 -13.64
C THR A 87 9.22 6.16 -13.74
N ASP A 88 8.32 7.03 -13.31
CA ASP A 88 8.51 8.47 -13.15
C ASP A 88 9.18 8.88 -11.83
N LEU A 89 9.34 7.94 -10.88
CA LEU A 89 9.92 8.21 -9.57
C LEU A 89 11.43 7.93 -9.56
N SER A 90 12.23 8.85 -9.02
CA SER A 90 13.65 8.58 -8.73
C SER A 90 13.84 8.25 -7.26
N PRO A 91 14.61 7.20 -6.89
CA PRO A 91 14.95 6.92 -5.49
C PRO A 91 15.62 8.07 -4.75
N GLU A 92 16.25 8.99 -5.47
CA GLU A 92 16.93 10.18 -4.94
C GLU A 92 15.95 11.25 -4.46
N ASP A 93 14.72 11.26 -5.01
CA ASP A 93 13.65 12.19 -4.60
C ASP A 93 13.16 11.88 -3.17
N PHE A 94 13.37 10.63 -2.72
CA PHE A 94 13.00 10.14 -1.41
C PHE A 94 14.24 10.17 -0.51
N THR A 95 14.66 11.37 -0.14
CA THR A 95 15.75 11.56 0.81
C THR A 95 15.20 12.00 2.15
N LEU A 96 15.39 11.16 3.17
CA LEU A 96 15.02 11.49 4.55
C LEU A 96 16.04 12.47 5.13
N LYS A 97 15.56 13.64 5.58
CA LYS A 97 16.39 14.66 6.24
C LYS A 97 16.11 14.64 7.74
N GLY A 98 17.10 14.32 8.56
CA GLY A 98 16.98 14.46 10.01
C GLY A 98 17.61 13.33 10.81
N SER A 99 17.15 13.21 12.06
CA SER A 99 17.58 12.14 12.96
C SER A 99 16.93 10.80 12.59
N LEU A 100 17.50 9.69 13.10
CA LEU A 100 16.90 8.36 12.96
C LEU A 100 15.47 8.32 13.53
N SER A 101 15.18 9.08 14.60
CA SER A 101 13.83 9.19 15.17
C SER A 101 12.85 9.83 14.18
N ASN A 102 13.27 10.88 13.47
CA ASN A 102 12.41 11.57 12.49
C ASN A 102 12.07 10.63 11.32
N LEU A 103 13.01 9.77 10.94
CA LEU A 103 12.80 8.76 9.90
C LEU A 103 11.75 7.72 10.30
N PHE A 104 11.76 7.27 11.56
CA PHE A 104 10.74 6.32 12.04
C PHE A 104 9.37 6.95 12.16
N GLU A 105 9.32 8.21 12.60
CA GLU A 105 8.08 8.99 12.65
C GLU A 105 7.49 9.18 11.24
N GLU A 106 8.31 9.60 10.26
CA GLU A 106 7.86 9.77 8.88
C GLU A 106 7.38 8.45 8.25
N LEU A 107 8.12 7.34 8.43
CA LEU A 107 7.69 6.03 7.94
C LEU A 107 6.37 5.58 8.57
N ARG A 108 6.21 5.81 9.88
CA ARG A 108 4.99 5.46 10.60
C ARG A 108 3.80 6.28 10.12
N ASP A 109 3.98 7.58 9.90
CA ASP A 109 2.92 8.46 9.41
C ASP A 109 2.47 8.04 8.00
N LEU A 110 3.42 7.76 7.11
CA LEU A 110 3.13 7.30 5.75
C LEU A 110 2.45 5.92 5.74
N GLU A 111 2.91 4.97 6.57
CA GLU A 111 2.30 3.64 6.68
C GLU A 111 0.90 3.73 7.32
N THR A 112 0.69 4.64 8.28
CA THR A 112 -0.63 4.89 8.89
C THR A 112 -1.60 5.43 7.85
N ALA A 113 -1.19 6.45 7.09
CA ALA A 113 -1.99 7.01 6.01
C ALA A 113 -2.34 5.96 4.94
N PHE A 114 -1.42 5.04 4.63
CA PHE A 114 -1.69 3.93 3.73
C PHE A 114 -2.67 2.90 4.34
N ASN A 115 -2.51 2.55 5.61
CA ASN A 115 -3.43 1.65 6.30
C ASN A 115 -4.86 2.20 6.36
N ASP A 116 -4.99 3.49 6.65
CA ASP A 116 -6.26 4.19 6.71
C ASP A 116 -6.93 4.23 5.34
N ALA A 117 -6.18 4.54 4.28
CA ALA A 117 -6.69 4.51 2.91
C ALA A 117 -7.19 3.11 2.49
N LEU A 118 -6.51 2.03 2.92
CA LEU A 118 -7.00 0.67 2.73
C LEU A 118 -8.29 0.40 3.54
N GLY A 119 -8.40 0.97 4.74
CA GLY A 119 -9.60 0.92 5.56
C GLY A 119 -10.79 1.57 4.86
N GLU A 120 -10.61 2.79 4.36
CA GLU A 120 -11.63 3.53 3.60
C GLU A 120 -12.07 2.76 2.34
N GLU A 121 -11.15 2.12 1.62
CA GLU A 121 -11.51 1.28 0.48
C GLU A 121 -12.27 0.00 0.89
N LEU A 122 -12.01 -0.56 2.07
CA LEU A 122 -12.72 -1.74 2.57
C LEU A 122 -14.17 -1.46 2.98
N ASP A 123 -14.51 -0.19 3.24
CA ASP A 123 -15.89 0.26 3.48
C ASP A 123 -16.73 0.30 2.18
N LEU A 124 -16.08 0.15 1.02
CA LEU A 124 -16.74 0.10 -0.29
C LEU A 124 -17.04 -1.33 -0.74
N GLU A 125 -18.08 -1.45 -1.56
CA GLU A 125 -18.52 -2.72 -2.14
C GLU A 125 -17.65 -3.15 -3.33
N HIS A 126 -16.38 -3.46 -3.06
CA HIS A 126 -15.49 -4.13 -4.02
C HIS A 126 -15.90 -5.59 -4.26
N GLN A 127 -15.46 -6.17 -5.37
CA GLN A 127 -15.61 -7.62 -5.59
C GLN A 127 -14.93 -8.41 -4.46
N MET A 128 -15.49 -9.57 -4.10
CA MET A 128 -14.99 -10.41 -3.00
C MET A 128 -13.48 -10.69 -3.07
N ARG A 129 -12.94 -10.96 -4.27
CA ARG A 129 -11.50 -11.18 -4.46
C ARG A 129 -10.70 -9.92 -4.13
N THR A 130 -11.11 -8.76 -4.62
CA THR A 130 -10.47 -7.47 -4.35
C THR A 130 -10.52 -7.13 -2.85
N ARG A 131 -11.67 -7.35 -2.20
CA ARG A 131 -11.80 -7.18 -0.74
C ARG A 131 -10.81 -8.07 0.02
N GLY A 132 -10.66 -9.33 -0.39
CA GLY A 132 -9.69 -10.25 0.22
C GLY A 132 -8.24 -9.78 0.04
N VAL A 133 -7.89 -9.23 -1.12
CA VAL A 133 -6.57 -8.62 -1.36
C VAL A 133 -6.35 -7.42 -0.44
N LEU A 134 -7.30 -6.48 -0.40
CA LEU A 134 -7.24 -5.28 0.45
C LEU A 134 -7.10 -5.63 1.94
N GLN A 135 -7.86 -6.62 2.43
CA GLN A 135 -7.77 -7.10 3.81
C GLN A 135 -6.38 -7.68 4.13
N ALA A 136 -5.84 -8.51 3.23
CA ALA A 136 -4.52 -9.09 3.43
C ALA A 136 -3.43 -8.01 3.47
N ILE A 137 -3.51 -7.02 2.59
CA ILE A 137 -2.54 -5.93 2.55
C ILE A 137 -2.67 -5.03 3.78
N ARG A 138 -3.90 -4.73 4.22
CA ARG A 138 -4.14 -3.95 5.44
C ARG A 138 -3.60 -4.65 6.68
N SER A 139 -3.78 -5.98 6.77
CA SER A 139 -3.17 -6.78 7.84
C SER A 139 -1.65 -6.68 7.82
N ASN A 140 -1.03 -6.86 6.64
CA ASN A 140 0.43 -6.72 6.49
C ASN A 140 0.92 -5.30 6.84
N SER A 141 0.14 -4.27 6.49
CA SER A 141 0.43 -2.88 6.84
C SER A 141 0.36 -2.65 8.35
N GLN A 142 -0.62 -3.25 9.04
CA GLN A 142 -0.69 -3.22 10.49
C GLN A 142 0.53 -3.90 11.13
N ASP A 143 0.94 -5.07 10.62
CA ASP A 143 2.14 -5.76 11.10
C ASP A 143 3.41 -4.90 10.93
N ARG A 144 3.48 -4.10 9.85
CA ARG A 144 4.57 -3.14 9.64
C ARG A 144 4.51 -1.98 10.65
N LEU A 145 3.34 -1.42 10.93
CA LEU A 145 3.16 -0.39 11.96
C LEU A 145 3.60 -0.89 13.33
N ASP A 146 3.16 -2.08 13.72
CA ASP A 146 3.52 -2.68 15.01
C ASP A 146 5.03 -2.88 15.14
N ALA A 147 5.70 -3.28 14.03
CA ALA A 147 7.15 -3.41 13.98
C ALA A 147 7.88 -2.06 14.05
N LEU A 148 7.40 -1.04 13.36
CA LEU A 148 7.97 0.32 13.42
C LEU A 148 7.85 0.90 14.84
N ASP A 149 6.70 0.72 15.48
CA ASP A 149 6.47 1.11 16.88
C ASP A 149 7.43 0.41 17.84
N ALA A 150 7.65 -0.90 17.64
CA ALA A 150 8.60 -1.66 18.45
C ALA A 150 10.05 -1.19 18.27
N LEU A 151 10.44 -0.86 17.03
CA LEU A 151 11.76 -0.30 16.73
C LEU A 151 11.94 1.08 17.38
N GLN A 152 10.95 1.96 17.28
CA GLN A 152 10.99 3.30 17.86
C GLN A 152 11.16 3.27 19.37
N ARG A 153 10.41 2.42 20.09
CA ARG A 153 10.56 2.24 21.54
C ARG A 153 11.96 1.79 21.92
N ARG A 154 12.49 0.82 21.18
CA ARG A 154 13.83 0.26 21.43
C ARG A 154 14.96 1.28 21.23
N ILE A 155 14.80 2.18 20.27
CA ILE A 155 15.76 3.27 20.01
C ILE A 155 15.62 4.37 21.07
N GLY A 156 14.38 4.70 21.46
CA GLY A 156 14.10 5.69 22.52
C GLY A 156 14.62 5.27 23.90
N ASP A 157 14.57 3.98 24.22
CA ASP A 157 15.09 3.43 25.49
C ASP A 157 16.63 3.32 25.51
N ALA A 158 17.30 3.45 24.36
CA ALA A 158 18.75 3.34 24.22
C ALA A 158 19.47 4.70 24.19
N ALA A 159 18.72 5.82 24.20
CA ALA A 159 19.21 7.20 24.23
C ALA A 159 19.20 7.79 25.66
#